data_AF-A0A5S3YKM6-F1
#
_entry.id   AF-A0A5S3YKM6-F1
#
_cell.length_a   1.000
_cell.length_b   1.000
_cell.length_c   1.000
_cell.angle_alpha   90.00
_cell.angle_beta   90.00
_cell.angle_gamma   90.00
#
_symmetry.space_group_name_H-M   'P 1'
#
loop_
_entity.id
_entity.type
_entity.pdbx_description
1 polymer ?
#
loop_
_entity_poly.entity_id
_entity_poly.type
_entity_poly.pdbx_seq_one_letter_code
_entity_poly.pdbx_strand_id
1 'polypeptide(L)'
;LALTKARPTREGTSRIYSWDFTVSGELFSWQDIAVQSSFGVEARKEELSDTPSNDAVADAANDYLVDVFGYGSSIADAKSTQLGAFVELYIPVTETVEMQVAGRYDHFDDFGSTFNPKIGISYRPTDALMLRAGWSTSFRAPSLTQ
;
A
#
# COMPACT_ATOMS: atom_id res chain seq x y z
N LEU A 1 49.43 -20.10 3.96
CA LEU A 1 48.10 -20.05 3.32
C LEU A 1 47.50 -18.68 3.58
N ALA A 2 47.66 -17.76 2.62
CA ALA A 2 47.01 -16.46 2.69
C ALA A 2 45.51 -16.69 2.47
N LEU A 3 44.70 -16.29 3.45
CA LEU A 3 43.24 -16.29 3.41
C LEU A 3 42.77 -15.40 2.24
N THR A 4 42.47 -16.00 1.09
CA THR A 4 41.69 -15.34 0.04
C THR A 4 40.28 -15.13 0.59
N LYS A 5 40.05 -13.95 1.17
CA LYS A 5 38.74 -13.53 1.65
C LYS A 5 37.92 -13.05 0.47
N ALA A 6 37.16 -13.95 -0.15
CA ALA A 6 36.12 -13.58 -1.10
C ALA A 6 35.08 -12.69 -0.39
N ARG A 7 34.57 -11.68 -1.11
CA ARG A 7 33.53 -10.76 -0.61
C ARG A 7 32.40 -10.75 -1.64
N PRO A 8 31.53 -11.77 -1.64
CA PRO A 8 30.38 -11.78 -2.53
C PRO A 8 29.51 -10.54 -2.22
N THR A 9 29.11 -9.84 -3.27
CA THR A 9 28.28 -8.64 -3.20
C THR A 9 26.85 -8.95 -3.62
N ARG A 10 25.88 -8.28 -3.02
CA ARG A 10 24.47 -8.40 -3.37
C ARG A 10 23.93 -6.99 -3.60
N GLU A 11 23.41 -6.75 -4.80
CA GLU A 11 22.81 -5.45 -5.15
C GLU A 11 21.29 -5.61 -5.21
N GLY A 12 20.61 -4.99 -4.25
CA GLY A 12 19.16 -4.91 -4.19
C GLY A 12 18.66 -3.51 -4.57
N THR A 13 17.72 -3.43 -5.49
CA THR A 13 17.04 -2.19 -5.89
C THR A 13 15.54 -2.32 -5.70
N SER A 14 14.91 -1.28 -5.13
CA SER A 14 13.46 -1.16 -5.02
C SER A 14 13.04 0.17 -5.64
N ARG A 15 12.02 0.14 -6.49
CA ARG A 15 11.46 1.32 -7.16
C ARG A 15 9.94 1.33 -6.99
N ILE A 16 9.41 2.51 -6.65
CA ILE A 16 7.98 2.74 -6.54
C ILE A 16 7.61 3.93 -7.42
N TYR A 17 6.59 3.73 -8.25
CA TYR A 17 5.97 4.77 -9.07
C TYR A 17 4.52 4.91 -8.62
N SER A 18 4.05 6.14 -8.40
CA SER A 18 2.69 6.41 -7.94
C SER A 18 2.13 7.64 -8.63
N TRP A 19 0.85 7.56 -9.00
CA TRP A 19 0.05 8.66 -9.52
C TRP A 19 -1.29 8.68 -8.79
N ASP A 20 -1.66 9.84 -8.29
CA ASP A 20 -2.93 10.06 -7.60
C ASP A 20 -3.68 11.24 -8.22
N PHE A 21 -5.01 11.13 -8.22
CA PHE A 21 -5.90 12.22 -8.59
C PHE A 21 -7.07 12.25 -7.62
N THR A 22 -7.31 13.41 -7.02
CA THR A 22 -8.38 13.61 -6.03
C THR A 22 -9.14 14.89 -6.31
N VAL A 23 -10.46 14.82 -6.20
CA VAL A 23 -11.37 15.97 -6.27
C VAL A 23 -12.22 15.98 -5.01
N SER A 24 -12.26 17.12 -4.32
CA SER A 24 -13.05 17.30 -3.11
C SER A 24 -13.80 18.63 -3.11
N GLY A 25 -14.93 18.65 -2.41
CA GLY A 25 -15.78 19.83 -2.28
C GLY A 25 -17.20 19.50 -1.89
N GLU A 26 -18.06 20.51 -1.90
CA GLU A 26 -19.48 20.35 -1.60
C GLU A 26 -20.15 19.51 -2.68
N LEU A 27 -20.81 18.43 -2.28
CA LEU A 27 -21.57 17.57 -3.18
C LEU A 27 -22.97 18.15 -3.43
N PHE A 28 -23.64 18.52 -2.33
CA PHE A 28 -24.94 19.18 -2.33
C PHE A 28 -25.20 19.80 -0.96
N SER A 29 -26.17 20.72 -0.92
CA SER A 29 -26.73 21.25 0.33
C SER A 29 -28.16 20.74 0.52
N TRP A 30 -28.51 20.41 1.75
CA TRP A 30 -29.85 19.97 2.14
C TRP A 30 -30.24 20.64 3.45
N GLN A 31 -31.33 21.41 3.47
CA GLN A 31 -31.78 22.15 4.67
C GLN A 31 -30.64 23.02 5.28
N ASP A 32 -29.92 23.77 4.44
CA ASP A 32 -28.75 24.60 4.81
C ASP A 32 -27.53 23.83 5.35
N ILE A 33 -27.56 22.50 5.28
CA ILE A 33 -26.44 21.63 5.63
C ILE A 33 -25.69 21.26 4.34
N ALA A 34 -24.43 21.68 4.24
CA ALA A 34 -23.55 21.30 3.14
C ALA A 34 -22.94 19.90 3.38
N VAL A 35 -23.25 18.95 2.49
CA VAL A 35 -22.59 17.64 2.46
C VAL A 35 -21.31 17.75 1.64
N GLN A 36 -20.18 17.48 2.27
CA GLN A 36 -18.88 17.50 1.62
C GLN A 36 -18.53 16.11 1.10
N SER A 37 -17.82 16.06 -0.01
CA SER A 37 -17.37 14.81 -0.62
C SER A 37 -15.94 14.88 -1.09
N SER A 38 -15.31 13.71 -1.18
CA SER A 38 -14.01 13.52 -1.80
C SER A 38 -14.05 12.25 -2.64
N PHE A 39 -13.56 12.34 -3.87
CA PHE A 39 -13.42 11.21 -4.78
C PHE A 39 -11.98 11.17 -5.27
N GLY A 40 -11.42 9.98 -5.40
CA GLY A 40 -10.09 9.87 -5.97
C GLY A 40 -9.79 8.52 -6.56
N VAL A 41 -8.73 8.51 -7.37
CA VAL A 41 -8.16 7.31 -7.98
C VAL A 41 -6.65 7.34 -7.79
N GLU A 42 -6.06 6.15 -7.72
CA GLU A 42 -4.63 5.97 -7.51
C GLU A 42 -4.13 4.84 -8.41
N ALA A 43 -2.95 5.02 -8.98
CA ALA A 43 -2.23 3.98 -9.69
C ALA A 43 -0.82 3.89 -9.12
N ARG A 44 -0.43 2.71 -8.64
CA ARG A 44 0.87 2.45 -8.04
C ARG A 44 1.51 1.25 -8.70
N LYS A 45 2.81 1.33 -8.94
CA LYS A 45 3.64 0.22 -9.42
C LYS A 45 4.88 0.10 -8.56
N GLU A 46 5.17 -1.11 -8.12
CA GLU A 46 6.33 -1.45 -7.31
C GLU A 46 7.19 -2.49 -8.05
N GLU A 47 8.51 -2.27 -8.07
CA GLU A 47 9.49 -3.19 -8.66
C GLU A 47 10.60 -3.44 -7.64
N LEU A 48 10.92 -4.71 -7.44
CA LEU A 48 12.01 -5.21 -6.61
C LEU A 48 12.92 -6.08 -7.46
N SER A 49 14.22 -5.82 -7.43
CA SER A 49 15.23 -6.64 -8.09
C SER A 49 16.42 -6.80 -7.17
N ASP A 50 16.90 -8.02 -7.03
CA ASP A 50 18.01 -8.37 -6.16
C ASP A 50 18.90 -9.42 -6.82
N THR A 51 20.08 -8.96 -7.18
CA THR A 51 21.05 -9.73 -7.97
C THR A 51 22.33 -9.94 -7.16
N PRO A 52 22.64 -11.18 -6.74
CA PRO A 52 23.91 -11.52 -6.12
C PRO A 52 25.03 -11.58 -7.16
N SER A 53 26.28 -11.45 -6.71
CA SER A 53 27.46 -11.66 -7.56
C SER A 53 27.61 -13.14 -7.94
N ASN A 54 28.19 -13.40 -9.12
CA ASN A 54 28.29 -14.75 -9.69
C ASN A 54 29.04 -15.75 -8.80
N ASP A 55 29.95 -15.30 -7.94
CA ASP A 55 30.67 -16.13 -6.96
C ASP A 55 29.79 -16.62 -5.78
N ALA A 56 28.56 -16.10 -5.69
CA ALA A 56 27.53 -16.50 -4.72
C ALA A 56 26.34 -17.24 -5.35
N VAL A 57 26.35 -17.53 -6.66
CA VAL A 57 25.27 -18.25 -7.36
C VAL A 57 25.83 -19.52 -8.00
N ALA A 58 25.03 -20.58 -8.08
CA ALA A 58 25.45 -21.83 -8.71
C ALA A 58 25.63 -21.65 -10.23
N ASP A 59 26.81 -21.96 -10.75
CA ASP A 59 27.15 -21.78 -12.17
C ASP A 59 27.30 -23.12 -12.88
N ALA A 60 26.64 -23.28 -14.03
CA ALA A 60 26.78 -24.45 -14.89
C ALA A 60 28.23 -24.61 -15.43
N ALA A 61 29.00 -23.53 -15.52
CA ALA A 61 30.42 -23.59 -15.89
C ALA A 61 31.31 -24.16 -14.76
N ASN A 62 30.79 -24.27 -13.53
CA ASN A 62 31.48 -24.84 -12.37
C ASN A 62 30.69 -26.01 -11.75
N ASP A 63 30.06 -26.86 -12.57
CA ASP A 63 29.30 -28.05 -12.14
C ASP A 63 28.19 -27.74 -11.11
N TYR A 64 27.59 -26.55 -11.22
CA TYR A 64 26.58 -26.01 -10.30
C TYR A 64 27.06 -25.83 -8.86
N LEU A 65 28.38 -25.75 -8.66
CA LEU A 65 28.98 -25.39 -7.38
C LEU A 65 28.94 -23.86 -7.18
N VAL A 66 28.89 -23.46 -5.91
CA VAL A 66 29.04 -22.05 -5.51
C VAL A 66 30.50 -21.82 -5.13
N ASP A 67 31.13 -20.80 -5.71
CA ASP A 67 32.56 -20.51 -5.52
C ASP A 67 32.89 -20.14 -4.06
N VAL A 68 31.93 -19.54 -3.34
CA VAL A 68 32.04 -19.28 -1.91
C VAL A 68 31.18 -20.27 -1.12
N PHE A 69 31.84 -21.29 -0.55
CA PHE A 69 31.19 -22.31 0.26
C PHE A 69 30.39 -21.70 1.44
N GLY A 70 29.10 -22.02 1.53
CA GLY A 70 28.19 -21.49 2.56
C GLY A 70 27.57 -20.12 2.25
N TYR A 71 27.82 -19.54 1.07
CA TYR A 71 27.31 -18.23 0.62
C TYR A 71 26.42 -18.31 -0.63
N GLY A 72 25.73 -19.44 -0.83
CA GLY A 72 24.75 -19.57 -1.91
C GLY A 72 23.61 -18.56 -1.76
N SER A 73 23.31 -17.80 -2.82
CA SER A 73 22.31 -16.74 -2.86
C SER A 73 21.38 -16.94 -4.06
N SER A 74 20.10 -16.57 -3.88
CA SER A 74 19.08 -16.65 -4.91
C SER A 74 18.80 -15.27 -5.50
N ILE A 75 18.54 -15.22 -6.80
CA ILE A 75 18.07 -14.01 -7.48
C ILE A 75 16.59 -13.82 -7.12
N ALA A 76 16.19 -12.60 -6.77
CA ALA A 76 14.80 -12.24 -6.55
C ALA A 76 14.40 -11.07 -7.45
N ASP A 77 13.40 -11.28 -8.30
CA ASP A 77 12.77 -10.25 -9.12
C ASP A 77 11.25 -10.30 -8.91
N ALA A 78 10.65 -9.18 -8.51
CA ALA A 78 9.23 -9.10 -8.22
C ALA A 78 8.64 -7.77 -8.66
N LYS A 79 7.39 -7.79 -9.13
CA LYS A 79 6.65 -6.61 -9.60
C LYS A 79 5.19 -6.72 -9.14
N SER A 80 4.62 -5.60 -8.71
CA SER A 80 3.21 -5.51 -8.33
C SER A 80 2.62 -4.18 -8.81
N THR A 81 1.40 -4.24 -9.32
CA THR A 81 0.64 -3.08 -9.82
C THR A 81 -0.69 -2.99 -9.09
N GLN A 82 -0.97 -1.83 -8.51
CA GLN A 82 -2.20 -1.53 -7.78
C GLN A 82 -2.95 -0.39 -8.46
N LEU A 83 -4.25 -0.56 -8.62
CA LEU A 83 -5.19 0.49 -9.01
C LEU A 83 -6.24 0.64 -7.91
N GLY A 84 -6.41 1.87 -7.41
CA GLY A 84 -7.35 2.20 -6.34
C GLY A 84 -8.37 3.24 -6.79
N ALA A 85 -9.57 3.17 -6.23
CA ALA A 85 -10.58 4.21 -6.33
C ALA A 85 -11.30 4.36 -4.98
N PHE A 86 -11.57 5.59 -4.56
CA PHE A 86 -12.27 5.86 -3.31
C PHE A 86 -13.31 6.95 -3.42
N VAL A 87 -14.27 6.89 -2.49
CA VAL A 87 -15.25 7.93 -2.23
C VAL A 87 -15.37 8.13 -0.73
N GLU A 88 -15.45 9.37 -0.31
CA GLU A 88 -15.74 9.78 1.07
C GLU A 88 -16.82 10.85 1.09
N LEU A 89 -17.73 10.74 2.04
CA LEU A 89 -18.81 11.68 2.30
C LEU A 89 -18.72 12.13 3.76
N TYR A 90 -18.79 13.43 3.99
CA TYR A 90 -18.89 14.07 5.29
C TYR A 90 -20.24 14.76 5.38
N ILE A 91 -21.07 14.28 6.30
CA ILE A 91 -22.49 14.64 6.42
C ILE A 91 -22.70 15.27 7.80
N PRO A 92 -22.83 16.60 7.91
CA PRO A 92 -23.17 17.26 9.17
C PRO A 92 -24.67 17.09 9.45
N VAL A 93 -25.08 15.96 10.05
CA VAL A 93 -26.51 15.63 10.26
C VAL A 93 -27.22 16.71 11.09
N THR A 94 -26.54 17.25 12.10
CA THR A 94 -26.98 18.40 12.92
C THR A 94 -25.76 19.24 13.31
N GLU A 95 -25.95 20.37 14.00
CA GLU A 95 -24.84 21.16 14.58
C GLU A 95 -23.98 20.37 15.58
N THR A 96 -24.49 19.27 16.13
CA THR A 96 -23.83 18.46 17.14
C THR A 96 -23.50 17.05 16.67
N VAL A 97 -24.03 16.60 15.53
CA VAL A 97 -23.85 15.24 15.00
C VAL A 97 -23.26 15.29 13.60
N GLU A 98 -22.13 14.63 13.43
CA GLU A 98 -21.44 14.47 12.15
C GLU A 98 -21.32 12.99 11.80
N MET A 99 -21.53 12.66 10.53
CA MET A 99 -21.37 11.31 10.00
C MET A 99 -20.34 11.30 8.87
N GLN A 100 -19.50 10.27 8.85
CA GLN A 100 -18.59 9.98 7.75
C GLN A 100 -18.97 8.63 7.14
N VAL A 101 -19.12 8.60 5.82
CA VAL A 101 -19.27 7.35 5.06
C VAL A 101 -18.20 7.33 3.99
N ALA A 102 -17.43 6.25 3.93
CA ALA A 102 -16.36 6.12 2.95
C ALA A 102 -16.29 4.69 2.44
N GLY A 103 -15.77 4.54 1.23
CA GLY A 103 -15.50 3.26 0.60
C GLY A 103 -14.30 3.36 -0.32
N ARG A 104 -13.40 2.39 -0.23
CA ARG A 104 -12.26 2.27 -1.14
C ARG A 104 -12.24 0.88 -1.77
N TYR A 105 -12.06 0.86 -3.09
CA TYR A 105 -11.80 -0.34 -3.85
C TYR A 105 -10.36 -0.32 -4.34
N ASP A 106 -9.63 -1.41 -4.12
CA ASP A 106 -8.29 -1.60 -4.65
C ASP A 106 -8.24 -2.90 -5.44
N HIS A 107 -7.59 -2.86 -6.60
CA HIS A 107 -7.28 -4.00 -7.44
C HIS A 107 -5.77 -4.14 -7.59
N PHE A 108 -5.27 -5.35 -7.38
CA PHE A 108 -3.88 -5.71 -7.49
C PHE A 108 -3.72 -6.84 -8.50
N ASP A 109 -2.67 -6.80 -9.31
CA ASP A 109 -2.42 -7.74 -10.40
C ASP A 109 -2.06 -9.16 -9.94
N ASP A 110 -1.56 -9.29 -8.72
CA ASP A 110 -1.02 -10.50 -8.10
C ASP A 110 -1.96 -11.19 -7.10
N PHE A 111 -2.80 -10.44 -6.38
CA PHE A 111 -3.72 -11.01 -5.36
C PHE A 111 -5.20 -10.61 -5.50
N GLY A 112 -5.55 -9.85 -6.54
CA GLY A 112 -6.94 -9.54 -6.87
C GLY A 112 -7.48 -8.30 -6.18
N SER A 113 -8.77 -8.28 -5.86
CA SER A 113 -9.46 -7.06 -5.44
C SER A 113 -9.96 -7.08 -4.00
N THR A 114 -10.02 -5.91 -3.39
CA THR A 114 -10.58 -5.70 -2.05
C THR A 114 -11.50 -4.49 -2.04
N PHE A 115 -12.51 -4.53 -1.16
CA PHE A 115 -13.41 -3.41 -0.90
C PHE A 115 -13.45 -3.13 0.59
N ASN A 116 -13.13 -1.90 0.96
CA ASN A 116 -12.95 -1.47 2.34
C ASN A 116 -13.96 -0.35 2.67
N PRO A 117 -15.16 -0.68 3.19
CA PRO A 117 -16.10 0.31 3.70
C PRO A 117 -15.68 0.87 5.06
N LYS A 118 -16.13 2.09 5.33
CA LYS A 118 -16.04 2.79 6.61
C LYS A 118 -17.30 3.60 6.88
N ILE A 119 -17.77 3.52 8.11
CA ILE A 119 -18.80 4.40 8.67
C ILE A 119 -18.32 4.94 10.02
N GLY A 120 -18.53 6.22 10.25
CA GLY A 120 -18.19 6.90 11.49
C GLY A 120 -19.26 7.90 11.88
N ILE A 121 -19.45 8.07 13.18
CA ILE A 121 -20.31 9.09 13.76
C ILE A 121 -19.57 9.80 14.88
N SER A 122 -19.66 11.13 14.89
CA SER A 122 -19.19 11.99 15.97
C SER A 122 -20.37 12.75 16.54
N TYR A 123 -20.49 12.77 17.86
CA TYR A 123 -21.54 13.48 18.58
C TYR A 123 -20.93 14.37 19.65
N ARG A 124 -21.24 15.66 19.61
CA ARG A 124 -20.79 16.69 20.54
C ARG A 124 -21.97 17.21 21.36
N PRO A 125 -22.34 16.54 22.47
CA PRO A 125 -23.42 17.02 23.33
C PRO A 125 -23.12 18.35 24.02
N THR A 126 -21.85 18.66 24.27
CA THR A 126 -21.39 19.95 24.82
C THR A 126 -20.04 20.34 24.21
N ASP A 127 -19.63 21.60 24.30
CA ASP A 127 -18.35 22.04 23.75
C ASP A 127 -17.13 21.30 24.32
N ALA A 128 -17.23 20.83 25.57
CA ALA A 128 -16.18 20.12 26.28
C ALA A 128 -16.17 18.60 26.06
N LEU A 129 -17.24 18.01 25.50
CA LEU A 129 -17.39 16.56 25.38
C LEU A 129 -17.72 16.15 23.95
N MET A 130 -16.98 15.17 23.44
CA MET A 130 -17.20 14.60 22.12
C MET A 130 -17.08 13.08 22.16
N LEU A 131 -18.10 12.41 21.66
CA LEU A 131 -18.21 10.97 21.55
C LEU A 131 -18.00 10.58 20.10
N ARG A 132 -17.25 9.51 19.85
CA ARG A 132 -17.02 8.97 18.50
C ARG A 132 -17.24 7.47 18.50
N ALA A 133 -17.95 7.01 17.48
CA ALA A 133 -18.13 5.60 17.19
C ALA A 133 -17.88 5.36 15.70
N GLY A 134 -17.38 4.18 15.35
CA GLY A 134 -17.13 3.85 13.96
C GLY A 134 -16.87 2.38 13.74
N TRP A 135 -17.08 1.96 12.51
CA TRP A 135 -16.79 0.64 12.00
C TRP A 135 -16.12 0.78 10.63
N SER A 136 -15.04 0.04 10.42
CA SER A 136 -14.32 0.04 9.15
C SER A 136 -13.61 -1.28 8.95
N THR A 137 -13.41 -1.61 7.68
CA THR A 137 -12.50 -2.69 7.28
C THR A 137 -11.27 -2.08 6.62
N SER A 138 -10.16 -2.82 6.64
CA SER A 138 -8.92 -2.44 5.97
C SER A 138 -8.23 -3.70 5.48
N PHE A 139 -7.55 -3.60 4.35
CA PHE A 139 -6.80 -4.68 3.76
C PHE A 139 -5.37 -4.25 3.53
N ARG A 140 -4.44 -5.13 3.88
CA ARG A 140 -3.03 -4.96 3.57
C ARG A 140 -2.58 -6.09 2.67
N ALA A 141 -2.25 -5.73 1.43
CA ALA A 141 -1.56 -6.57 0.48
C ALA A 141 -0.29 -7.22 1.09
N PRO A 142 0.00 -8.49 0.78
CA PRO A 142 1.32 -9.07 1.01
C PRO A 142 2.42 -8.23 0.36
N SER A 143 3.58 -8.12 1.01
CA SER A 143 4.74 -7.45 0.42
C SER A 143 5.46 -8.35 -0.59
N LEU A 144 6.13 -7.75 -1.58
CA LEU A 144 7.07 -8.45 -2.44
C LEU A 144 8.15 -9.13 -1.58
N THR A 145 8.40 -10.42 -1.80
CA THR A 145 9.41 -11.19 -1.05
C THR A 145 10.80 -10.97 -1.65
N GLN A 146 11.79 -10.73 -0.77
CA GLN A 146 13.21 -10.55 -1.09
C GLN A 146 14.02 -11.83 -0.78
#